data_AF-A0A8H4EK64-F1
#
_entry.id   AF-A0A8H4EK64-F1
#
_cell.length_a   1.000
_cell.length_b   1.000
_cell.length_c   1.000
_cell.angle_alpha   90.00
_cell.angle_beta   90.00
_cell.angle_gamma   90.00
#
_symmetry.space_group_name_H-M   'P 1'
#
loop_
_entity.id
_entity.type
_entity.pdbx_description
1 polymer ?
#
loop_
_entity_poly.entity_id
_entity_poly.type
_entity_poly.pdbx_seq_one_letter_code
_entity_poly.pdbx_strand_id
1 'polypeptide(L)'
;MTNVMCDREALLRTVSTFPLINNHCHNLLTSDASLTCPLEICFSEAHADALKDASQTSAFKRGGLMDVQSHVGLVDVARRIVRIENIAENILYDLATSVACTDQKVLNFAAFEEPLKKQLETCAKSESVVGFKSIAAYRSGLNINCVQSAETAAIALGNFISDFESLPDKKGSVRLAGYLASVYSNVYVDIGLVFPNISASGQQASLRELLEICPSNKLLFSTDGHYHPESFYVAAIQGREALSFIGIRRKW
;
A
#
# COMPACT_ATOMS: atom_id res chain seq x y z
N MET A 1 -12.36 10.01 38.21
CA MET A 1 -11.79 10.70 37.03
C MET A 1 -10.26 10.66 37.00
N THR A 2 -9.57 10.68 38.14
CA THR A 2 -8.10 10.65 38.24
C THR A 2 -7.42 9.39 37.68
N ASN A 3 -7.95 8.18 37.93
CA ASN A 3 -7.38 6.93 37.40
C ASN A 3 -7.40 6.85 35.86
N VAL A 4 -8.47 7.32 35.22
CA VAL A 4 -8.63 7.27 33.75
C VAL A 4 -7.63 8.19 33.04
N MET A 5 -7.31 9.34 33.63
CA MET A 5 -6.29 10.25 33.10
C MET A 5 -4.88 9.67 33.28
N CYS A 6 -4.60 9.03 34.42
CA CYS A 6 -3.33 8.33 34.68
C CYS A 6 -3.09 7.18 33.68
N ASP A 7 -4.11 6.40 33.38
CA ASP A 7 -4.03 5.29 32.40
C ASP A 7 -3.81 5.79 30.98
N ARG A 8 -4.46 6.90 30.60
CA ARG A 8 -4.26 7.52 29.28
C ARG A 8 -2.86 8.07 29.12
N GLU A 9 -2.33 8.77 30.12
CA GLU A 9 -0.96 9.30 30.06
C GLU A 9 0.08 8.18 30.02
N ALA A 10 -0.13 7.09 30.77
CA ALA A 10 0.72 5.92 30.71
C ALA A 10 0.69 5.25 29.32
N LEU A 11 -0.51 5.10 28.74
CA LEU A 11 -0.66 4.60 27.37
C LEU A 11 0.00 5.53 26.37
N LEU A 12 -0.22 6.84 26.45
CA LEU A 12 0.40 7.85 25.59
C LEU A 12 1.93 7.77 25.66
N ARG A 13 2.52 7.76 26.86
CA ARG A 13 3.97 7.58 27.03
C ARG A 13 4.48 6.30 26.40
N THR A 14 3.74 5.20 26.57
CA THR A 14 4.11 3.90 25.99
C THR A 14 4.05 3.95 24.47
N VAL A 15 2.93 4.38 23.89
CA VAL A 15 2.77 4.45 22.43
C VAL A 15 3.66 5.53 21.82
N SER A 16 4.13 6.54 22.54
CA SER A 16 5.08 7.54 22.02
C SER A 16 6.52 7.04 21.97
N THR A 17 6.89 6.09 22.83
CA THR A 17 8.28 5.62 22.99
C THR A 17 8.52 4.23 22.40
N PHE A 18 7.47 3.45 22.16
CA PHE A 18 7.60 2.11 21.60
C PHE A 18 8.10 2.17 20.13
N PRO A 19 9.10 1.37 19.76
CA PRO A 19 9.57 1.29 18.37
C PRO A 19 8.44 0.97 17.40
N LEU A 20 8.49 1.60 16.21
CA LEU A 20 7.48 1.40 15.18
C LEU A 20 8.11 0.64 14.01
N ILE A 21 7.47 -0.45 13.59
CA ILE A 21 7.78 -1.08 12.32
C ILE A 21 6.76 -0.55 11.32
N ASN A 22 7.25 0.16 10.31
CA ASN A 22 6.40 0.64 9.22
C ASN A 22 6.31 -0.46 8.16
N ASN A 23 5.23 -1.24 8.18
CA ASN A 23 5.09 -2.43 7.33
C ASN A 23 4.88 -2.09 5.84
N HIS A 24 4.30 -0.94 5.53
CA HIS A 24 4.08 -0.50 4.16
C HIS A 24 4.28 1.01 4.03
N CYS A 25 5.15 1.39 3.09
CA CYS A 25 5.38 2.78 2.71
C CYS A 25 6.06 2.81 1.33
N HIS A 26 6.26 4.00 0.81
CA HIS A 26 6.90 4.25 -0.47
C HIS A 26 8.22 4.98 -0.31
N ASN A 27 8.90 5.21 -1.43
CA ASN A 27 10.20 5.86 -1.44
C ASN A 27 10.07 7.37 -1.22
N LEU A 28 11.11 7.94 -0.62
CA LEU A 28 11.34 9.37 -0.58
C LEU A 28 11.74 9.92 -1.94
N LEU A 29 11.53 11.21 -2.14
CA LEU A 29 12.12 11.95 -3.25
C LEU A 29 13.57 12.29 -2.95
N THR A 30 14.39 12.33 -4.00
CA THR A 30 15.70 12.98 -3.99
C THR A 30 15.56 14.46 -3.63
N SER A 31 16.63 15.05 -3.10
CA SER A 31 16.62 16.46 -2.66
C SER A 31 16.20 17.43 -3.76
N ASP A 32 16.63 17.21 -5.01
CA ASP A 32 16.27 18.11 -6.12
C ASP A 32 14.79 17.97 -6.50
N ALA A 33 14.28 16.73 -6.48
CA ALA A 33 12.89 16.46 -6.80
C ALA A 33 11.94 16.98 -5.71
N SER A 34 12.31 16.89 -4.43
CA SER A 34 11.47 17.35 -3.33
C SER A 34 11.20 18.86 -3.41
N LEU A 35 12.18 19.66 -3.85
CA LEU A 35 12.01 21.11 -4.05
C LEU A 35 10.97 21.48 -5.10
N THR A 36 10.69 20.58 -6.04
CA THR A 36 9.72 20.80 -7.12
C THR A 36 8.40 20.05 -6.93
N CYS A 37 8.33 19.19 -5.91
CA CYS A 37 7.16 18.39 -5.60
C CYS A 37 6.42 19.02 -4.41
N PRO A 38 5.21 19.59 -4.62
CA PRO A 38 4.45 20.22 -3.53
C PRO A 38 4.22 19.25 -2.38
N LEU A 39 4.49 19.66 -1.13
CA LEU A 39 4.32 18.80 0.06
C LEU A 39 2.92 18.22 0.16
N GLU A 40 1.95 19.01 -0.30
CA GLU A 40 0.56 18.67 -0.48
C GLU A 40 0.40 17.21 -0.92
N ILE A 41 1.19 16.73 -1.88
CA ILE A 41 1.06 15.38 -2.44
C ILE A 41 1.06 14.19 -1.51
N CYS A 42 1.56 14.36 -0.31
CA CYS A 42 1.56 13.29 0.65
C CYS A 42 0.20 13.03 1.31
N PHE A 43 -0.80 13.91 1.11
CA PHE A 43 -2.06 13.88 1.86
C PHE A 43 -3.32 13.75 0.96
N SER A 44 -3.20 13.30 -0.29
CA SER A 44 -4.32 12.95 -1.18
C SER A 44 -3.94 11.97 -2.29
N GLU A 45 -4.94 11.28 -2.83
CA GLU A 45 -4.85 10.40 -4.00
C GLU A 45 -5.28 11.10 -5.31
N ALA A 46 -5.63 12.39 -5.25
CA ALA A 46 -6.09 13.15 -6.41
C ALA A 46 -5.02 13.25 -7.52
N HIS A 47 -5.45 13.40 -8.78
CA HIS A 47 -4.55 13.57 -9.93
C HIS A 47 -5.12 14.56 -10.97
N ALA A 48 -4.25 15.11 -11.84
CA ALA A 48 -4.63 15.93 -13.00
C ALA A 48 -5.52 17.16 -12.67
N ASP A 49 -6.71 17.35 -13.27
CA ASP A 49 -7.52 18.54 -12.99
C ASP A 49 -8.07 18.59 -11.56
N ALA A 50 -8.35 17.43 -10.95
CA ALA A 50 -8.68 17.31 -9.52
C ALA A 50 -7.50 17.70 -8.60
N LEU A 51 -6.29 17.83 -9.15
CA LEU A 51 -5.12 18.36 -8.45
C LEU A 51 -5.27 19.84 -8.05
N LYS A 52 -6.15 20.59 -8.71
CA LYS A 52 -6.36 21.99 -8.33
C LYS A 52 -7.14 22.05 -7.01
N ASP A 53 -8.06 21.11 -6.84
CA ASP A 53 -8.82 20.88 -5.61
C ASP A 53 -7.96 20.21 -4.52
N ALA A 54 -6.94 19.43 -4.87
CA ALA A 54 -5.55 19.77 -4.52
C ALA A 54 -5.17 20.63 -3.31
N SER A 55 -5.19 21.92 -3.59
CA SER A 55 -4.88 22.99 -2.65
C SER A 55 -5.96 23.14 -1.56
N GLN A 56 -7.04 22.37 -1.70
CA GLN A 56 -8.04 22.01 -0.69
C GLN A 56 -7.89 20.54 -0.20
N THR A 57 -7.25 19.63 -0.96
CA THR A 57 -6.73 18.28 -0.62
C THR A 57 -5.80 17.72 -1.72
N SER A 58 -4.61 17.20 -1.41
CA SER A 58 -3.27 17.62 -1.86
C SER A 58 -2.46 16.52 -2.63
N ALA A 59 -2.18 16.55 -3.98
CA ALA A 59 -1.27 15.57 -4.69
C ALA A 59 -0.88 15.54 -6.19
N PHE A 60 0.33 16.00 -6.63
CA PHE A 60 1.05 15.57 -7.89
C PHE A 60 2.45 16.24 -8.00
N LYS A 61 3.59 15.69 -8.50
CA LYS A 61 3.96 14.69 -9.53
C LYS A 61 5.26 13.92 -9.19
N ARG A 62 5.53 12.82 -9.93
CA ARG A 62 6.71 11.94 -9.82
C ARG A 62 7.80 12.19 -10.88
N GLY A 63 9.02 12.20 -10.38
CA GLY A 63 10.33 12.08 -11.03
C GLY A 63 11.38 12.33 -9.93
N GLY A 64 12.38 11.44 -9.77
CA GLY A 64 13.40 11.57 -8.72
C GLY A 64 13.09 10.88 -7.39
N LEU A 65 12.66 9.60 -7.44
CA LEU A 65 12.53 8.77 -6.24
C LEU A 65 13.87 8.14 -5.86
N MET A 66 14.14 8.12 -4.56
CA MET A 66 15.25 7.39 -3.95
C MET A 66 15.05 5.88 -4.08
N ASP A 67 16.13 5.13 -4.25
CA ASP A 67 16.08 3.66 -4.19
C ASP A 67 16.00 3.17 -2.73
N VAL A 68 15.59 1.91 -2.51
CA VAL A 68 15.44 1.38 -1.15
C VAL A 68 16.74 1.39 -0.34
N GLN A 69 17.90 1.18 -0.97
CA GLN A 69 19.19 1.18 -0.28
C GLN A 69 19.58 2.59 0.20
N SER A 70 19.23 3.62 -0.57
CA SER A 70 19.48 5.00 -0.19
C SER A 70 18.66 5.50 1.00
N HIS A 71 17.68 4.71 1.49
CA HIS A 71 16.99 4.98 2.76
C HIS A 71 17.80 4.48 3.97
N VAL A 72 18.70 3.52 3.78
CA VAL A 72 19.58 3.03 4.86
C VAL A 72 20.53 4.16 5.26
N GLY A 73 20.52 4.53 6.54
CA GLY A 73 21.23 5.70 7.06
C GLY A 73 20.32 6.90 7.38
N LEU A 74 19.13 6.96 6.77
CA LEU A 74 18.00 7.77 7.28
C LEU A 74 17.20 6.98 8.32
N VAL A 75 17.12 5.67 8.13
CA VAL A 75 16.57 4.69 9.07
C VAL A 75 17.55 3.53 9.25
N ASP A 76 17.42 2.81 10.37
CA ASP A 76 18.31 1.67 10.69
C ASP A 76 18.20 0.54 9.67
N VAL A 77 16.97 0.25 9.19
CA VAL A 77 16.70 -0.84 8.26
C VAL A 77 15.62 -0.43 7.26
N ALA A 78 15.92 -0.58 5.98
CA ALA A 78 14.95 -0.48 4.89
C ALA A 78 14.98 -1.76 4.03
N ARG A 79 13.81 -2.30 3.69
CA ARG A 79 13.67 -3.55 2.92
C ARG A 79 12.66 -3.38 1.80
N ARG A 80 12.79 -4.18 0.74
CA ARG A 80 11.97 -4.05 -0.46
C ARG A 80 10.74 -4.95 -0.40
N ILE A 81 9.59 -4.36 -0.70
CA ILE A 81 8.37 -5.07 -1.11
C ILE A 81 8.23 -4.93 -2.62
N VAL A 82 8.08 -6.04 -3.33
CA VAL A 82 8.02 -6.05 -4.80
C VAL A 82 6.58 -5.97 -5.27
N ARG A 83 6.24 -4.92 -6.04
CA ARG A 83 4.94 -4.85 -6.74
C ARG A 83 4.94 -5.81 -7.92
N ILE A 84 4.07 -6.82 -7.86
CA ILE A 84 3.96 -7.88 -8.87
C ILE A 84 3.56 -7.27 -10.22
N GLU A 85 2.65 -6.30 -10.22
CA GLU A 85 2.18 -5.66 -11.45
C GLU A 85 3.27 -4.91 -12.20
N ASN A 86 4.24 -4.29 -11.51
CA ASN A 86 5.36 -3.63 -12.20
C ASN A 86 6.20 -4.65 -13.00
N ILE A 87 6.40 -5.85 -12.46
CA ILE A 87 7.11 -6.92 -13.17
C ILE A 87 6.28 -7.39 -14.36
N ALA A 88 4.99 -7.61 -14.15
CA ALA A 88 4.07 -8.04 -15.20
C ALA A 88 3.99 -7.01 -16.35
N GLU A 89 3.86 -5.72 -16.03
CA GLU A 89 3.80 -4.60 -16.98
C GLU A 89 5.05 -4.54 -17.85
N ASN A 90 6.25 -4.68 -17.27
CA ASN A 90 7.50 -4.69 -18.04
C ASN A 90 7.55 -5.88 -19.02
N ILE A 91 7.17 -7.08 -18.57
CA ILE A 91 7.13 -8.27 -19.44
C ILE A 91 6.11 -8.05 -20.56
N LEU A 92 4.95 -7.48 -20.26
CA LEU A 92 3.93 -7.19 -21.27
C LEU A 92 4.38 -6.13 -22.27
N TYR A 93 5.12 -5.12 -21.82
CA TYR A 93 5.71 -4.11 -22.69
C TYR A 93 6.70 -4.73 -23.68
N ASP A 94 7.60 -5.59 -23.19
CA ASP A 94 8.57 -6.31 -24.02
C ASP A 94 7.87 -7.23 -25.04
N LEU A 95 6.83 -7.96 -24.60
CA LEU A 95 6.03 -8.83 -25.46
C LEU A 95 5.27 -8.03 -26.52
N ALA A 96 4.62 -6.93 -26.15
CA ALA A 96 3.89 -6.06 -27.08
C ALA A 96 4.83 -5.48 -28.14
N THR A 97 6.04 -5.07 -27.74
CA THR A 97 7.07 -4.57 -28.65
C THR A 97 7.54 -5.67 -29.62
N SER A 98 7.78 -6.88 -29.11
CA SER A 98 8.17 -8.03 -29.94
C SER A 98 7.10 -8.39 -30.97
N VAL A 99 5.81 -8.38 -30.59
CA VAL A 99 4.70 -8.71 -31.49
C VAL A 99 4.52 -7.64 -32.55
N ALA A 100 4.64 -6.36 -32.20
CA ALA A 100 4.51 -5.25 -33.15
C ALA A 100 5.53 -5.32 -34.31
N CYS A 101 6.66 -6.00 -34.11
CA CYS A 101 7.70 -6.21 -35.12
C CYS A 101 7.50 -7.49 -35.98
N THR A 102 6.41 -8.24 -35.80
CA THR A 102 6.15 -9.51 -36.49
C THR A 102 4.69 -9.63 -36.96
N ASP A 103 4.42 -10.48 -37.95
CA ASP A 103 3.03 -10.79 -38.35
C ASP A 103 2.30 -11.74 -37.36
N GLN A 104 2.97 -12.17 -36.28
CA GLN A 104 2.45 -13.14 -35.33
C GLN A 104 1.48 -12.50 -34.34
N LYS A 105 0.17 -12.61 -34.61
CA LYS A 105 -0.89 -12.06 -33.76
C LYS A 105 -1.34 -12.95 -32.60
N VAL A 106 -0.80 -14.17 -32.50
CA VAL A 106 -1.16 -15.13 -31.44
C VAL A 106 0.01 -15.30 -30.48
N LEU A 107 -0.21 -14.86 -29.23
CA LEU A 107 0.72 -15.04 -28.13
C LEU A 107 0.35 -16.29 -27.34
N ASN A 108 1.34 -17.14 -27.09
CA ASN A 108 1.22 -18.22 -26.12
C ASN A 108 1.30 -17.61 -24.71
N PHE A 109 0.35 -17.95 -23.82
CA PHE A 109 0.36 -17.49 -22.43
C PHE A 109 1.66 -17.80 -21.69
N ALA A 110 2.32 -18.92 -22.03
CA ALA A 110 3.63 -19.29 -21.46
C ALA A 110 4.72 -18.23 -21.71
N ALA A 111 4.61 -17.44 -22.80
CA ALA A 111 5.54 -16.35 -23.09
C ALA A 111 5.46 -15.20 -22.06
N PHE A 112 4.33 -15.09 -21.35
CA PHE A 112 4.16 -14.17 -20.23
C PHE A 112 4.37 -14.87 -18.88
N GLU A 113 3.77 -16.04 -18.69
CA GLU A 113 3.73 -16.75 -17.40
C GLU A 113 5.13 -17.18 -16.93
N GLU A 114 5.96 -17.74 -17.82
CA GLU A 114 7.26 -18.28 -17.45
C GLU A 114 8.26 -17.17 -17.07
N PRO A 115 8.41 -16.06 -17.82
CA PRO A 115 9.21 -14.92 -17.37
C PRO A 115 8.73 -14.33 -16.06
N LEU A 116 7.41 -14.23 -15.86
CA LEU A 116 6.83 -13.70 -14.62
C LEU A 116 7.22 -14.59 -13.43
N LYS A 117 6.97 -15.90 -13.50
CA LYS A 117 7.37 -16.86 -12.45
C LYS A 117 8.86 -16.76 -12.15
N LYS A 118 9.71 -16.78 -13.18
CA LYS A 118 11.16 -16.70 -13.02
C LYS A 118 11.61 -15.42 -12.31
N GLN A 119 11.06 -14.27 -12.67
CA GLN A 119 11.40 -13.00 -12.03
C GLN A 119 10.90 -12.95 -10.58
N LEU A 120 9.70 -13.45 -10.30
CA LEU A 120 9.16 -13.55 -8.94
C LEU A 120 10.00 -14.48 -8.06
N GLU A 121 10.40 -15.65 -8.56
CA GLU A 121 11.29 -16.57 -7.85
C GLU A 121 12.67 -15.96 -7.57
N THR A 122 13.21 -15.22 -8.54
CA THR A 122 14.48 -14.50 -8.37
C THR A 122 14.35 -13.44 -7.27
N CYS A 123 13.25 -12.69 -7.26
CA CYS A 123 12.97 -11.72 -6.20
C CYS A 123 12.81 -12.40 -4.84
N ALA A 124 12.11 -13.54 -4.77
CA ALA A 124 11.87 -14.26 -3.52
C ALA A 124 13.16 -14.83 -2.91
N LYS A 125 14.18 -15.10 -3.72
CA LYS A 125 15.51 -15.57 -3.27
C LYS A 125 16.46 -14.43 -2.88
N SER A 126 16.08 -13.17 -3.13
CA SER A 126 16.90 -12.01 -2.80
C SER A 126 16.79 -11.64 -1.32
N GLU A 127 17.92 -11.51 -0.63
CA GLU A 127 17.95 -11.08 0.78
C GLU A 127 17.40 -9.67 1.01
N SER A 128 17.38 -8.82 -0.01
CA SER A 128 16.85 -7.45 0.07
C SER A 128 15.32 -7.38 -0.01
N VAL A 129 14.66 -8.45 -0.44
CA VAL A 129 13.21 -8.54 -0.63
C VAL A 129 12.58 -9.28 0.54
N VAL A 130 11.57 -8.69 1.15
CA VAL A 130 10.87 -9.26 2.33
C VAL A 130 9.40 -9.57 2.06
N GLY A 131 8.89 -9.23 0.88
CA GLY A 131 7.51 -9.51 0.52
C GLY A 131 7.13 -9.05 -0.88
N PHE A 132 5.90 -9.39 -1.25
CA PHE A 132 5.28 -9.01 -2.51
C PHE A 132 3.99 -8.26 -2.27
N LYS A 133 3.62 -7.45 -3.24
CA LYS A 133 2.50 -6.51 -3.20
C LYS A 133 1.71 -6.66 -4.50
N SER A 134 0.39 -6.71 -4.39
CA SER A 134 -0.53 -6.60 -5.51
C SER A 134 -1.45 -5.38 -5.38
N ILE A 135 -1.79 -4.78 -6.51
CA ILE A 135 -2.83 -3.74 -6.65
C ILE A 135 -4.04 -4.20 -7.45
N ALA A 136 -4.21 -5.51 -7.65
CA ALA A 136 -5.38 -6.05 -8.34
C ALA A 136 -6.71 -5.52 -7.75
N ALA A 137 -6.76 -5.25 -6.44
CA ALA A 137 -7.91 -4.65 -5.78
C ALA A 137 -8.36 -3.30 -6.39
N TYR A 138 -7.42 -2.44 -6.81
CA TYR A 138 -7.72 -1.15 -7.47
C TYR A 138 -8.23 -1.31 -8.91
N ARG A 139 -8.19 -2.53 -9.45
CA ARG A 139 -8.52 -2.82 -10.86
C ARG A 139 -9.81 -3.62 -10.96
N SER A 140 -9.85 -4.78 -10.32
CA SER A 140 -10.98 -5.72 -10.37
C SER A 140 -11.78 -5.77 -9.07
N GLY A 141 -11.31 -5.13 -8.00
CA GLY A 141 -11.69 -5.49 -6.64
C GLY A 141 -11.06 -6.84 -6.22
N LEU A 142 -11.43 -7.32 -5.03
CA LEU A 142 -10.87 -8.55 -4.44
C LEU A 142 -11.57 -9.85 -4.88
N ASN A 143 -12.62 -9.76 -5.71
CA ASN A 143 -13.31 -10.95 -6.25
C ASN A 143 -12.52 -11.55 -7.43
N ILE A 144 -11.32 -12.03 -7.14
CA ILE A 144 -10.40 -12.59 -8.14
C ILE A 144 -10.69 -14.08 -8.30
N ASN A 145 -10.97 -14.50 -9.54
CA ASN A 145 -11.17 -15.91 -9.84
C ASN A 145 -9.82 -16.61 -10.01
N CYS A 146 -9.43 -17.41 -9.01
CA CYS A 146 -8.16 -18.15 -8.98
C CYS A 146 -8.17 -19.43 -9.83
N VAL A 147 -9.31 -19.84 -10.39
CA VAL A 147 -9.42 -21.05 -11.23
C VAL A 147 -9.66 -20.61 -12.68
N GLN A 148 -8.59 -20.54 -13.46
CA GLN A 148 -8.64 -20.26 -14.90
C GLN A 148 -7.76 -21.25 -15.66
N SER A 149 -8.19 -21.65 -16.87
CA SER A 149 -7.31 -22.38 -17.78
C SER A 149 -6.32 -21.40 -18.41
N ALA A 150 -5.19 -21.92 -18.91
CA ALA A 150 -4.23 -21.11 -19.67
C ALA A 150 -4.89 -20.42 -20.88
N GLU A 151 -5.91 -21.04 -21.47
CA GLU A 151 -6.69 -20.47 -22.57
C GLU A 151 -7.55 -19.29 -22.12
N THR A 152 -8.27 -19.41 -20.99
CA THR A 152 -9.03 -18.29 -20.43
C THR A 152 -8.12 -17.12 -20.05
N ALA A 153 -6.95 -17.41 -19.47
CA ALA A 153 -5.96 -16.41 -19.13
C ALA A 153 -5.37 -15.73 -20.38
N ALA A 154 -5.10 -16.49 -21.45
CA ALA A 154 -4.64 -15.95 -22.73
C ALA A 154 -5.67 -15.02 -23.38
N ILE A 155 -6.95 -15.39 -23.38
CA ILE A 155 -8.04 -14.56 -23.90
C ILE A 155 -8.18 -13.27 -23.08
N ALA A 156 -8.19 -13.39 -21.75
CA ALA A 156 -8.24 -12.22 -20.87
C ALA A 156 -7.04 -11.28 -21.09
N LEU A 157 -5.85 -11.83 -21.32
CA LEU A 157 -4.65 -11.06 -21.65
C LEU A 157 -4.77 -10.34 -22.98
N GLY A 158 -5.25 -11.02 -24.03
CA GLY A 158 -5.49 -10.41 -25.34
C GLY A 158 -6.52 -9.27 -25.28
N ASN A 159 -7.59 -9.45 -24.51
CA ASN A 159 -8.59 -8.40 -24.29
C ASN A 159 -8.00 -7.23 -23.50
N PHE A 160 -7.21 -7.50 -22.44
CA PHE A 160 -6.57 -6.44 -21.65
C PHE A 160 -5.61 -5.58 -22.48
N ILE A 161 -4.80 -6.20 -23.35
CA ILE A 161 -3.92 -5.48 -24.28
C ILE A 161 -4.75 -4.58 -25.22
N SER A 162 -5.96 -5.01 -25.57
CA SER A 162 -6.86 -4.26 -26.46
C SER A 162 -7.64 -3.14 -25.75
N ASP A 163 -7.95 -3.29 -24.46
CA ASP A 163 -8.91 -2.46 -23.71
C ASP A 163 -8.27 -1.59 -22.60
N PHE A 164 -6.96 -1.30 -22.69
CA PHE A 164 -6.13 -0.74 -21.61
C PHE A 164 -6.64 0.57 -20.94
N GLU A 165 -7.65 1.25 -21.48
CA GLU A 165 -8.08 2.59 -21.04
C GLU A 165 -9.31 2.66 -20.11
N SER A 166 -9.97 1.56 -19.71
CA SER A 166 -11.17 1.69 -18.87
C SER A 166 -11.31 0.64 -17.76
N LEU A 167 -10.93 1.01 -16.53
CA LEU A 167 -11.27 0.23 -15.33
C LEU A 167 -11.81 1.13 -14.22
N PRO A 168 -13.03 0.88 -13.72
CA PRO A 168 -13.61 1.64 -12.61
C PRO A 168 -13.06 1.19 -11.25
N ASP A 169 -12.84 2.17 -10.37
CA ASP A 169 -12.25 2.01 -9.04
C ASP A 169 -13.28 1.45 -8.03
N LYS A 170 -12.88 0.43 -7.24
CA LYS A 170 -13.73 -0.18 -6.21
C LYS A 170 -13.00 -0.18 -4.87
N LYS A 171 -13.45 0.66 -3.94
CA LYS A 171 -12.86 0.81 -2.59
C LYS A 171 -13.29 -0.31 -1.62
N GLY A 172 -12.37 -0.72 -0.74
CA GLY A 172 -12.56 -1.78 0.26
C GLY A 172 -13.25 -1.33 1.55
N SER A 173 -13.58 -2.29 2.43
CA SER A 173 -14.26 -2.08 3.72
C SER A 173 -13.35 -2.42 4.91
N VAL A 174 -13.22 -1.50 5.87
CA VAL A 174 -12.39 -1.62 7.09
C VAL A 174 -12.83 -2.80 7.96
N ARG A 175 -14.14 -2.88 8.25
CA ARG A 175 -14.72 -3.95 9.08
C ARG A 175 -14.56 -5.34 8.45
N LEU A 176 -14.70 -5.45 7.13
CA LEU A 176 -14.50 -6.71 6.42
C LEU A 176 -13.04 -7.17 6.53
N ALA A 177 -12.07 -6.26 6.41
CA ALA A 177 -10.66 -6.59 6.59
C ALA A 177 -10.39 -7.18 7.99
N GLY A 178 -10.92 -6.53 9.03
CA GLY A 178 -10.81 -7.02 10.41
C GLY A 178 -11.43 -8.41 10.61
N TYR A 179 -12.60 -8.68 10.02
CA TYR A 179 -13.23 -10.00 10.05
C TYR A 179 -12.38 -11.06 9.36
N LEU A 180 -11.81 -10.77 8.18
CA LEU A 180 -10.95 -11.73 7.48
C LEU A 180 -9.72 -12.09 8.30
N ALA A 181 -9.09 -11.12 8.97
CA ALA A 181 -7.97 -11.39 9.87
C ALA A 181 -8.34 -12.23 11.09
N SER A 182 -9.59 -12.17 11.57
CA SER A 182 -10.06 -12.99 12.68
C SER A 182 -10.33 -14.44 12.27
N VAL A 183 -10.79 -14.67 11.04
CA VAL A 183 -11.12 -15.99 10.51
C VAL A 183 -9.89 -16.74 9.99
N TYR A 184 -8.97 -16.07 9.29
CA TYR A 184 -7.84 -16.72 8.62
C TYR A 184 -6.53 -16.54 9.40
N SER A 185 -5.81 -17.63 9.66
CA SER A 185 -4.61 -17.64 10.50
C SER A 185 -3.46 -16.78 9.96
N ASN A 186 -3.33 -16.70 8.64
CA ASN A 186 -2.27 -16.02 7.90
C ASN A 186 -2.69 -14.69 7.27
N VAL A 187 -3.84 -14.14 7.66
CA VAL A 187 -4.31 -12.82 7.19
C VAL A 187 -4.04 -11.78 8.26
N TYR A 188 -3.34 -10.72 7.86
CA TYR A 188 -3.01 -9.55 8.67
C TYR A 188 -3.60 -8.31 8.00
N VAL A 189 -3.85 -7.27 8.79
CA VAL A 189 -4.42 -6.01 8.29
C VAL A 189 -3.58 -4.87 8.81
N ASP A 190 -3.22 -3.95 7.93
CA ASP A 190 -2.67 -2.67 8.32
C ASP A 190 -3.70 -1.55 8.18
N ILE A 191 -3.33 -0.37 8.68
CA ILE A 191 -4.11 0.86 8.69
C ILE A 191 -3.44 1.94 7.85
N GLY A 192 -2.72 1.53 6.81
CA GLY A 192 -2.15 2.46 5.83
C GLY A 192 -3.22 3.34 5.21
N LEU A 193 -2.80 4.51 4.73
CA LEU A 193 -3.65 5.54 4.13
C LEU A 193 -4.64 6.23 5.08
N VAL A 194 -4.99 5.65 6.24
CA VAL A 194 -5.82 6.30 7.27
C VAL A 194 -5.11 7.54 7.84
N PHE A 195 -3.83 7.40 8.14
CA PHE A 195 -2.98 8.48 8.61
C PHE A 195 -2.10 8.94 7.45
N PRO A 196 -2.06 10.22 7.08
CA PRO A 196 -2.78 11.37 7.63
C PRO A 196 -4.09 11.74 6.88
N ASN A 197 -4.54 10.91 5.93
CA ASN A 197 -5.49 11.35 4.89
C ASN A 197 -6.94 11.52 5.35
N ILE A 198 -7.33 11.06 6.54
CA ILE A 198 -8.69 11.27 7.07
C ILE A 198 -8.68 12.03 8.39
N SER A 199 -9.83 12.61 8.76
CA SER A 199 -9.97 13.40 9.98
C SER A 199 -9.63 12.60 11.24
N ALA A 200 -9.20 13.28 12.31
CA ALA A 200 -8.90 12.62 13.60
C ALA A 200 -10.06 11.76 14.14
N SER A 201 -11.32 12.18 13.92
CA SER A 201 -12.49 11.36 14.27
C SER A 201 -12.62 10.12 13.38
N GLY A 202 -12.37 10.24 12.09
CA GLY A 202 -12.31 9.12 11.14
C GLY A 202 -11.20 8.13 11.50
N GLN A 203 -10.00 8.62 11.82
CA GLN A 203 -8.87 7.79 12.25
C GLN A 203 -9.22 6.94 13.48
N GLN A 204 -9.82 7.57 14.49
CA GLN A 204 -10.28 6.85 15.68
C GLN A 204 -11.41 5.87 15.36
N ALA A 205 -12.33 6.21 14.46
CA ALA A 205 -13.41 5.32 14.04
C ALA A 205 -12.87 4.08 13.32
N SER A 206 -11.97 4.24 12.34
CA SER A 206 -11.34 3.12 11.63
C SER A 206 -10.60 2.18 12.56
N LEU A 207 -9.83 2.73 13.50
CA LEU A 207 -9.15 1.91 14.51
C LEU A 207 -10.13 1.19 15.45
N ARG A 208 -11.23 1.84 15.87
CA ARG A 208 -12.27 1.17 16.68
C ARG A 208 -12.92 0.02 15.91
N GLU A 209 -13.30 0.24 14.66
CA GLU A 209 -13.88 -0.80 13.80
C GLU A 209 -12.95 -2.01 13.61
N LEU A 210 -11.64 -1.78 13.47
CA LEU A 210 -10.69 -2.88 13.38
C LEU A 210 -10.54 -3.59 14.72
N LEU A 211 -10.37 -2.86 15.81
CA LEU A 211 -10.18 -3.44 17.15
C LEU A 211 -11.44 -4.12 17.70
N GLU A 212 -12.62 -3.88 17.12
CA GLU A 212 -13.85 -4.60 17.43
C GLU A 212 -13.75 -6.11 17.12
N ILE A 213 -13.02 -6.49 16.06
CA ILE A 213 -13.03 -7.87 15.56
C ILE A 213 -11.66 -8.43 15.16
N CYS A 214 -10.73 -7.60 14.73
CA CYS A 214 -9.38 -8.00 14.36
C CYS A 214 -8.59 -8.40 15.61
N PRO A 215 -7.97 -9.59 15.65
CA PRO A 215 -7.01 -9.93 16.69
C PRO A 215 -5.90 -8.87 16.75
N SER A 216 -5.64 -8.29 17.94
CA SER A 216 -4.70 -7.17 18.08
C SER A 216 -3.27 -7.51 17.65
N ASN A 217 -2.88 -8.79 17.71
CA ASN A 217 -1.59 -9.29 17.24
C ASN A 217 -1.52 -9.49 15.71
N LYS A 218 -2.61 -9.22 14.98
CA LYS A 218 -2.68 -9.24 13.51
C LYS A 218 -2.93 -7.86 12.89
N LEU A 219 -3.05 -6.84 13.74
CA LEU A 219 -3.13 -5.44 13.32
C LEU A 219 -1.72 -4.87 13.21
N LEU A 220 -1.34 -4.45 12.02
CA LEU A 220 -0.02 -3.90 11.69
C LEU A 220 -0.11 -2.38 11.54
N PHE A 221 1.01 -1.69 11.77
CA PHE A 221 1.12 -0.27 11.49
C PHE A 221 1.74 -0.04 10.11
N SER A 222 1.19 0.92 9.39
CA SER A 222 1.66 1.39 8.09
C SER A 222 1.40 2.89 8.00
N THR A 223 2.37 3.66 7.51
CA THR A 223 2.14 5.07 7.21
C THR A 223 1.52 5.25 5.83
N ASP A 224 1.78 4.33 4.90
CA ASP A 224 1.61 4.55 3.46
C ASP A 224 2.26 5.87 2.97
N GLY A 225 3.24 6.33 3.75
CA GLY A 225 3.96 7.58 3.55
C GLY A 225 4.81 7.48 2.31
N HIS A 226 4.96 8.61 1.63
CA HIS A 226 5.55 8.65 0.31
C HIS A 226 6.12 10.05 0.04
N TYR A 227 7.13 10.13 -0.82
CA TYR A 227 7.76 11.37 -1.29
C TYR A 227 8.51 12.20 -0.24
N HIS A 228 7.82 12.79 0.72
CA HIS A 228 8.41 13.68 1.73
C HIS A 228 8.48 13.00 3.11
N PRO A 229 9.57 13.18 3.88
CA PRO A 229 9.71 12.56 5.21
C PRO A 229 8.61 12.98 6.20
N GLU A 230 8.05 14.18 6.02
CA GLU A 230 6.92 14.70 6.80
C GLU A 230 5.70 13.78 6.74
N SER A 231 5.46 13.11 5.61
CA SER A 231 4.33 12.19 5.46
C SER A 231 4.41 11.01 6.43
N PHE A 232 5.61 10.47 6.61
CA PHE A 232 5.91 9.37 7.52
C PHE A 232 5.81 9.84 8.98
N TYR A 233 6.39 11.01 9.25
CA TYR A 233 6.44 11.58 10.59
C TYR A 233 5.03 11.92 11.11
N VAL A 234 4.23 12.63 10.30
CA VAL A 234 2.85 13.01 10.67
C VAL A 234 1.98 11.78 10.83
N ALA A 235 2.07 10.80 9.93
CA ALA A 235 1.32 9.55 10.05
C ALA A 235 1.67 8.78 11.34
N ALA A 236 2.96 8.71 11.70
CA ALA A 236 3.42 8.07 12.93
C ALA A 236 2.90 8.79 14.18
N ILE A 237 2.92 10.12 14.22
CA ILE A 237 2.36 10.89 15.35
C ILE A 237 0.86 10.67 15.46
N GLN A 238 0.11 10.89 14.39
CA GLN A 238 -1.35 10.78 14.42
C GLN A 238 -1.81 9.35 14.75
N GLY A 239 -1.12 8.33 14.25
CA GLY A 239 -1.38 6.93 14.59
C GLY A 239 -1.22 6.65 16.08
N ARG A 240 -0.12 7.13 16.67
CA ARG A 240 0.15 6.98 18.12
C ARG A 240 -0.87 7.76 18.96
N GLU A 241 -1.20 8.98 18.55
CA GLU A 241 -2.23 9.79 19.21
C GLU A 241 -3.58 9.09 19.17
N ALA A 242 -4.04 8.67 17.98
CA ALA A 242 -5.32 7.99 17.82
C ALA A 242 -5.41 6.72 18.67
N LEU A 243 -4.34 5.92 18.73
CA LEU A 243 -4.27 4.74 19.60
C LEU A 243 -4.39 5.10 21.09
N SER A 244 -3.78 6.21 21.52
CA SER A 244 -3.88 6.68 22.91
C SER A 244 -5.30 7.06 23.34
N PHE A 245 -6.17 7.43 22.37
CA PHE A 245 -7.57 7.80 22.63
C PHE A 245 -8.52 6.61 22.64
N ILE A 246 -8.11 5.44 22.15
CA ILE A 246 -9.00 4.28 22.02
C ILE A 246 -9.10 3.49 23.32
N GLY A 247 -8.16 3.68 24.26
CA GLY A 247 -8.20 3.24 25.65
C GLY A 247 -9.05 2.00 25.89
N ILE A 248 -8.43 0.80 25.84
CA ILE A 248 -9.12 -0.48 26.04
C ILE A 248 -9.82 -0.48 27.40
N ARG A 249 -11.09 -0.09 27.42
CA ARG A 249 -11.90 -0.13 28.64
C ARG A 249 -12.30 -1.57 28.87
N ARG A 250 -11.60 -2.26 29.77
CA ARG A 250 -12.16 -3.45 30.43
C ARG A 250 -13.31 -3.00 31.34
N LYS A 251 -14.50 -2.94 30.78
CA LYS A 251 -15.76 -3.05 31.53
C LYS A 251 -16.77 -3.78 30.65
N TRP A 252 -16.78 -5.10 30.77
CA TRP A 252 -18.03 -5.84 30.74
C TRP A 252 -18.43 -6.00 32.20
#